data_AF-A0A2V9UCM1-F1
#
_entry.id   AF-A0A2V9UCM1-F1
#
_cell.length_a   1.000
_cell.length_b   1.000
_cell.length_c   1.000
_cell.angle_alpha   90.00
_cell.angle_beta   90.00
_cell.angle_gamma   90.00
#
_symmetry.space_group_name_H-M   'P 1'
#
loop_
_entity.id
_entity.type
_entity.pdbx_description
1 polymer ?
#
loop_
_entity_poly.entity_id
_entity_poly.type
_entity_poly.pdbx_seq_one_letter_code
_entity_poly.pdbx_strand_id
1 'polypeptide(L)' 'MNQAYRFTDFGDLYRAAFAEPNPTIKQLLLAEVKKVLDRWAESMADGMPASGRLACTDVDSNRPVSFRHAA' A
#
# COMPACT_ATOMS: atom_id res chain seq x y z
N MET A 1 19.51 14.74 21.73
CA MET A 1 18.47 15.63 21.15
C MET A 1 17.31 14.74 20.71
N ASN A 2 16.20 14.73 21.46
CA ASN A 2 15.05 13.88 21.20
C ASN A 2 13.86 14.76 20.76
N GLN A 3 13.94 15.33 19.56
CA GLN A 3 12.74 15.89 18.94
C GLN A 3 11.94 14.71 18.40
N ALA A 4 10.91 14.32 19.15
CA ALA A 4 9.94 13.34 18.69
C ALA A 4 9.18 13.96 17.51
N TYR A 5 9.61 13.65 16.28
CA TYR A 5 8.86 13.97 15.09
C TYR A 5 7.48 13.31 15.20
N ARG A 6 6.45 14.10 15.49
CA ARG A 6 5.07 13.64 15.55
C ARG A 6 4.40 13.97 14.24
N PHE A 7 4.23 12.95 13.40
CA PHE A 7 3.42 13.06 12.18
C PHE A 7 1.98 12.66 12.50
N THR A 8 1.04 13.52 12.18
CA THR A 8 -0.41 13.26 12.32
C THR A 8 -1.02 12.67 11.06
N ASP A 9 -0.34 12.81 9.91
CA ASP A 9 -0.75 12.30 8.61
C ASP A 9 0.34 11.38 8.02
N PHE A 10 -0.08 10.32 7.33
CA PHE A 10 0.84 9.38 6.69
C PHE A 10 1.56 10.00 5.49
N GLY A 11 0.88 10.83 4.70
CA GLY A 11 1.45 11.50 3.55
C GLY A 11 2.59 12.45 3.94
N ASP A 12 2.43 13.18 5.05
CA ASP A 12 3.48 14.04 5.61
C ASP A 12 4.69 13.23 6.10
N LEU A 13 4.46 12.12 6.80
CA LEU A 13 5.52 11.20 7.22
C LEU A 13 6.28 10.64 6.01
N TYR A 14 5.55 10.18 4.99
CA TYR A 14 6.12 9.65 3.77
C TYR A 14 6.94 10.70 3.03
N ARG A 15 6.39 11.90 2.83
CA ARG A 15 7.10 13.00 2.16
C ARG A 15 8.36 13.40 2.93
N ALA A 16 8.29 13.51 4.26
CA ALA A 16 9.44 13.82 5.09
C ALA A 16 10.55 12.76 4.98
N ALA A 17 10.19 11.47 5.02
CA ALA A 17 11.16 10.38 4.91
C ALA A 17 11.95 10.42 3.59
N PHE A 18 11.28 10.72 2.47
CA PHE A 18 11.92 10.76 1.15
C PHE A 18 12.65 12.08 0.88
N ALA A 19 12.21 13.19 1.47
CA ALA A 19 12.89 14.48 1.36
C ALA A 19 14.13 14.60 2.27
N GLU A 20 14.25 13.79 3.32
CA GLU A 20 15.31 13.90 4.31
C GLU A 20 16.71 13.63 3.71
N PRO A 21 17.65 14.60 3.75
CA PRO A 21 19.01 14.40 3.25
C PRO A 21 19.91 13.62 4.22
N ASN A 22 19.66 13.65 5.53
CA ASN A 22 20.46 12.93 6.51
C ASN A 22 20.11 11.43 6.50
N PRO A 23 21.06 10.53 6.21
CA PRO A 23 20.78 9.10 6.08
C PRO A 23 20.30 8.45 7.39
N THR A 24 20.79 8.91 8.54
CA THR A 24 20.38 8.39 9.85
C THR A 24 18.93 8.79 10.17
N ILE A 25 18.58 10.05 9.93
CA ILE A 25 17.21 10.54 10.16
C ILE A 25 16.25 9.89 9.15
N LYS A 26 16.65 9.77 7.89
CA LYS A 26 15.89 9.07 6.85
C LYS A 26 15.55 7.64 7.27
N GLN A 27 16.52 6.88 7.79
CA GLN A 27 16.26 5.51 8.25
C GLN A 27 15.24 5.45 9.39
N LEU A 28 15.29 6.40 10.34
CA LEU A 28 14.31 6.48 11.41
C LEU A 28 12.90 6.78 10.88
N LEU A 29 12.78 7.73 9.95
CA LEU A 29 11.50 8.06 9.33
C LEU A 29 10.94 6.89 8.50
N LEU A 30 11.79 6.21 7.73
CA LEU A 30 11.40 5.03 6.96
C LEU A 30 10.96 3.85 7.87
N ALA A 31 11.58 3.69 9.04
CA ALA A 31 11.14 2.71 10.02
C ALA A 31 9.72 3.00 10.52
N GLU A 32 9.38 4.28 10.75
CA GLU A 32 8.01 4.68 11.11
C GLU A 32 7.02 4.47 9.95
N VAL A 33 7.41 4.79 8.71
CA VAL A 33 6.60 4.48 7.51
C VAL A 33 6.28 2.99 7.47
N LYS A 34 7.29 2.12 7.66
CA LYS A 34 7.09 0.67 7.66
C LYS A 34 6.10 0.22 8.71
N LYS A 35 6.18 0.72 9.96
CA LYS A 35 5.23 0.37 11.03
C LYS A 35 3.79 0.74 10.68
N VAL A 36 3.56 1.85 9.99
CA VAL A 36 2.21 2.24 9.55
C VAL A 36 1.70 1.27 8.47
N LEU A 37 2.55 0.94 7.50
CA LEU A 37 2.20 0.00 6.43
C LEU A 37 1.94 -1.42 6.96
N ASP A 38 2.75 -1.91 7.90
CA ASP A 38 2.57 -3.22 8.53
C ASP A 38 1.20 -3.30 9.23
N ARG A 39 0.85 -2.29 10.05
CA ARG A 39 -0.46 -2.22 10.71
C ARG A 39 -1.63 -2.16 9.73
N TRP A 40 -1.44 -1.47 8.60
CA TRP A 40 -2.47 -1.43 7.57
C TRP A 40 -2.64 -2.80 6.90
N ALA A 41 -1.55 -3.50 6.61
CA ALA A 41 -1.58 -4.85 6.07
C ALA A 41 -2.25 -5.84 7.05
N GLU A 42 -1.94 -5.76 8.34
CA GLU A 42 -2.60 -6.55 9.40
C GLU A 42 -4.11 -6.26 9.45
N SER A 43 -4.50 -4.99 9.38
CA SER A 43 -5.92 -4.59 9.37
C SER A 43 -6.67 -5.12 8.15
N MET A 44 -6.00 -5.20 6.99
CA MET A 44 -6.58 -5.81 5.78
C MET A 44 -6.67 -7.34 5.88
N ALA A 45 -5.76 -7.98 6.62
CA ALA A 45 -5.79 -9.42 6.85
C ALA A 45 -6.94 -9.83 7.79
N ASP A 46 -7.20 -9.04 8.85
CA ASP A 46 -8.32 -9.25 9.78
C ASP A 46 -9.70 -8.93 9.17
N GLY A 47 -9.73 -8.21 8.04
CA GLY A 47 -10.95 -7.82 7.32
C GLY A 47 -11.51 -8.89 6.38
N MET A 48 -10.95 -10.09 6.31
CA MET A 48 -11.54 -11.19 5.54
C MET A 48 -12.65 -11.87 6.37
N PRO A 49 -13.96 -11.69 6.06
CA PRO A 49 -14.93 -12.64 6.56
C PRO A 49 -14.59 -14.02 5.96
N ALA A 50 -14.50 -15.04 6.80
CA ALA A 50 -14.38 -16.45 6.40
C ALA A 50 -15.66 -16.99 5.69
N SER A 51 -16.41 -16.15 4.97
CA SER A 51 -17.59 -16.52 4.22
C SER A 51 -17.50 -15.97 2.81
N GLY A 52 -17.04 -16.83 1.92
CA GLY A 52 -16.88 -16.51 0.51
C GLY A 52 -16.22 -17.63 -0.26
N ARG A 53 -16.77 -18.84 -0.17
CA ARG A 53 -16.69 -19.82 -1.27
C ARG A 53 -17.32 -19.16 -2.50
N LEU A 54 -16.63 -18.22 -3.13
CA LEU A 54 -16.96 -17.79 -4.48
C LEU A 54 -16.32 -18.83 -5.39
N ALA A 55 -17.18 -19.76 -5.79
CA ALA A 55 -16.91 -20.71 -6.85
C ALA A 55 -16.24 -19.97 -8.02
N CYS A 56 -15.08 -20.47 -8.43
CA CYS A 56 -14.53 -20.19 -9.75
C CYS A 56 -15.57 -20.63 -10.78
N THR A 57 -16.46 -19.72 -11.18
CA THR A 57 -17.36 -19.94 -12.30
C THR A 57 -16.83 -19.11 -13.45
N ASP A 58 -16.14 -19.82 -14.33
CA ASP A 58 -16.10 -19.64 -15.78
C ASP A 58 -15.78 -18.23 -16.31
N VAL A 59 -14.49 -17.93 -16.44
CA VAL A 59 -14.03 -17.05 -17.53
C VAL A 59 -13.69 -17.95 -18.71
N ASP A 60 -14.67 -18.13 -19.59
CA ASP A 60 -14.48 -18.65 -20.93
C ASP A 60 -13.35 -17.85 -21.60
N SER A 61 -12.19 -18.50 -21.72
CA SER A 61 -10.94 -17.89 -22.19
C SER A 61 -10.89 -17.82 -23.72
N ASN A 62 -12.01 -17.97 -24.42
CA ASN A 62 -12.03 -18.22 -25.87
C ASN A 62 -12.75 -17.16 -26.69
N ARG A 63 -12.91 -15.94 -26.16
CA ARG A 63 -13.42 -14.81 -26.97
C ARG A 63 -12.27 -13.99 -27.54
N PRO A 64 -11.91 -14.12 -28.84
CA PRO A 64 -10.90 -13.28 -29.44
C PRO A 64 -11.38 -11.83 -29.48
N VAL A 65 -10.56 -10.93 -28.94
CA VAL A 65 -10.82 -9.49 -28.92
C VAL A 65 -10.64 -8.96 -30.34
N SER A 66 -11.73 -8.55 -30.99
CA SER A 66 -11.67 -7.92 -32.32
C SER A 66 -11.46 -6.42 -32.17
N PHE A 67 -10.27 -5.94 -32.51
CA PHE A 67 -9.97 -4.52 -32.61
C PHE A 67 -10.47 -3.98 -33.94
N ARG A 68 -11.60 -3.27 -33.93
CA ARG A 68 -11.95 -2.40 -35.05
C ARG A 68 -11.15 -1.11 -34.94
N HIS A 69 -10.12 -0.98 -35.78
CA HIS A 69 -9.65 0.33 -36.21
C HIS A 69 -10.69 0.91 -37.17
N ALA A 70 -11.10 2.16 -36.95
CA ALA A 70 -11.71 2.96 -37.99
C ALA A 70 -10.98 4.31 -38.03
N ALA A 71 -10.57 4.65 -39.25
CA ALA A 71 -9.76 5.79 -39.66
C ALA A 71 -10.53 7.12 -39.66
#